data_AF-A0A348WJP6-F1
#
_entry.id   AF-A0A348WJP6-F1
#
_cell.length_a   1.000
_cell.length_b   1.000
_cell.length_c   1.000
_cell.angle_alpha   90.00
_cell.angle_beta   90.00
_cell.angle_gamma   90.00
#
_symmetry.space_group_name_H-M   'P 1'
#
loop_
_entity.id
_entity.type
_entity.pdbx_description
1 polymer ?
#
loop_
_entity_poly.entity_id
_entity_poly.type
_entity_poly.pdbx_seq_one_letter_code
_entity_poly.pdbx_strand_id
1 'polypeptide(L)'
;MSNKTVSIFLIPAIIIIGLLIVSQIPLTQAQRLNKGCQTFGKDLIKRHKDLLQKDNNRQNFFYSKRLDTCVMAKSSELNNEWGIYDIKRNYIKQGLEESGLMGNIFYCDRDGVDNLILEKADQYKGELFDVPYENYLDNGEGGEPRTLKTPNSPYSRDKCKQLFNRKLVEIQ
;
A
#
# COMPACT_ATOMS: atom_id res chain seq x y z
N MET A 1 -45.33 9.18 -79.95
CA MET A 1 -45.76 8.01 -79.15
C MET A 1 -44.55 7.12 -78.90
N SER A 2 -44.39 6.63 -77.66
CA SER A 2 -43.36 5.69 -77.16
C SER A 2 -41.95 6.29 -76.92
N ASN A 3 -41.60 6.65 -75.67
CA ASN A 3 -40.92 5.85 -74.62
C ASN A 3 -39.44 5.54 -74.97
N LYS A 4 -38.42 5.80 -74.13
CA LYS A 4 -38.28 5.37 -72.72
C LYS A 4 -37.30 6.23 -71.91
N THR A 5 -37.65 6.37 -70.64
CA THR A 5 -36.97 6.96 -69.50
C THR A 5 -35.69 6.20 -69.11
N VAL A 6 -34.62 6.94 -68.83
CA VAL A 6 -33.39 6.43 -68.19
C VAL A 6 -33.58 6.49 -66.66
N SER A 7 -33.51 5.33 -66.00
CA SER A 7 -33.52 5.26 -64.53
C SER A 7 -32.10 5.50 -64.00
N ILE A 8 -31.94 6.58 -63.23
CA ILE A 8 -30.73 6.86 -62.45
C ILE A 8 -30.90 6.18 -61.09
N PHE A 9 -30.05 5.19 -60.80
CA PHE A 9 -29.95 4.59 -59.47
C PHE A 9 -29.24 5.58 -58.52
N LEU A 10 -29.97 6.14 -57.57
CA LEU A 10 -29.41 6.78 -56.38
C LEU A 10 -28.99 5.70 -55.39
N ILE A 11 -27.68 5.57 -55.15
CA ILE A 11 -27.14 4.80 -54.03
C ILE A 11 -27.20 5.71 -52.80
N PRO A 12 -27.91 5.35 -51.71
CA PRO A 12 -27.78 6.08 -50.46
C PRO A 12 -26.42 5.73 -49.82
N ALA A 13 -25.58 6.75 -49.62
CA ALA A 13 -24.40 6.64 -48.79
C ALA A 13 -24.84 6.43 -47.33
N ILE A 14 -24.75 5.18 -46.86
CA ILE A 14 -24.92 4.86 -45.44
C ILE A 14 -23.63 5.28 -44.73
N ILE A 15 -23.63 6.47 -44.15
CA ILE A 15 -22.60 6.90 -43.21
C ILE A 15 -22.81 6.11 -41.91
N ILE A 16 -22.06 5.03 -41.73
CA ILE A 16 -21.95 4.34 -40.44
C ILE A 16 -21.12 5.26 -39.53
N ILE A 17 -21.79 6.16 -38.80
CA ILE A 17 -21.20 6.86 -37.67
C ILE A 17 -21.07 5.80 -36.56
N GLY A 18 -19.93 5.12 -36.53
CA GLY A 18 -19.55 4.26 -35.42
C GLY A 18 -19.38 5.11 -34.18
N LEU A 19 -20.43 5.24 -33.37
CA LEU A 19 -20.33 5.71 -32.00
C LEU A 19 -19.46 4.71 -31.23
N LEU A 20 -18.17 5.04 -31.07
CA LEU A 20 -17.33 4.45 -30.03
C LEU A 20 -17.89 4.92 -28.69
N ILE A 21 -18.90 4.22 -28.18
CA ILE A 21 -19.31 4.34 -26.79
C ILE A 21 -18.18 3.71 -25.98
N VAL A 22 -17.19 4.52 -25.61
CA VAL A 22 -16.26 4.18 -24.54
C VAL A 22 -17.10 4.11 -23.27
N SER A 23 -17.63 2.93 -22.96
CA SER A 23 -18.32 2.71 -21.70
C SER A 23 -17.32 2.96 -20.58
N GLN A 24 -17.48 4.08 -19.88
CA GLN A 24 -16.74 4.33 -18.66
C GLN A 24 -17.25 3.34 -17.61
N ILE A 25 -16.59 2.19 -17.49
CA ILE A 25 -16.91 1.22 -16.44
C ILE A 25 -16.67 1.94 -15.10
N PRO A 26 -17.70 2.11 -14.25
CA PRO A 26 -17.53 2.79 -12.98
C PRO A 26 -16.58 1.99 -12.10
N LEU A 27 -15.57 2.66 -11.54
CA LEU A 27 -14.64 2.03 -10.61
C LEU A 27 -15.40 1.54 -9.37
N THR A 28 -15.11 0.31 -8.95
CA THR A 28 -15.59 -0.24 -7.68
C THR A 28 -15.08 0.62 -6.51
N GLN A 29 -15.75 0.54 -5.35
CA GLN A 29 -15.33 1.27 -4.15
C GLN A 29 -13.88 0.95 -3.76
N ALA A 30 -13.49 -0.33 -3.78
CA ALA A 30 -12.12 -0.75 -3.48
C ALA A 30 -11.09 -0.12 -4.44
N GLN A 31 -11.39 -0.05 -5.74
CA GLN A 31 -10.51 0.60 -6.71
C GLN A 31 -10.43 2.11 -6.49
N ARG A 32 -11.54 2.76 -6.11
CA ARG A 32 -11.54 4.20 -5.77
C ARG A 32 -10.68 4.49 -4.54
N LEU A 33 -10.81 3.69 -3.48
CA LEU A 33 -9.99 3.82 -2.27
C LEU A 33 -8.51 3.59 -2.57
N ASN A 34 -8.17 2.54 -3.32
CA ASN A 34 -6.80 2.28 -3.76
C ASN A 34 -6.20 3.45 -4.55
N LYS A 35 -6.94 3.98 -5.53
CA LYS A 35 -6.52 5.15 -6.29
C LYS A 35 -6.32 6.37 -5.38
N GLY A 36 -7.21 6.57 -4.41
CA GLY A 36 -7.08 7.62 -3.40
C GLY A 36 -5.79 7.51 -2.58
N CYS A 37 -5.48 6.30 -2.07
CA CYS A 37 -4.25 6.05 -1.33
C CYS A 37 -2.99 6.23 -2.18
N GLN A 38 -3.03 5.83 -3.46
CA GLN A 38 -1.93 6.04 -4.40
C GLN A 38 -1.67 7.53 -4.65
N THR A 39 -2.73 8.32 -4.86
CA THR A 39 -2.61 9.78 -5.02
C THR A 39 -2.06 10.41 -3.75
N PHE A 40 -2.64 10.09 -2.59
CA PHE A 40 -2.17 10.62 -1.30
C PHE A 40 -0.70 10.26 -1.01
N GLY A 41 -0.29 9.03 -1.31
CA GLY A 41 1.10 8.58 -1.16
C GLY A 41 2.08 9.35 -2.05
N LYS A 42 1.72 9.60 -3.31
CA LYS A 42 2.52 10.44 -4.22
C LYS A 42 2.67 11.87 -3.68
N ASP A 43 1.60 12.44 -3.15
CA ASP A 43 1.63 13.78 -2.53
C ASP A 43 2.46 13.80 -1.24
N LEU A 44 2.43 12.71 -0.46
CA LEU A 44 3.25 12.56 0.73
C LEU A 44 4.74 12.54 0.38
N ILE A 45 5.14 11.73 -0.62
CA ILE A 45 6.51 11.70 -1.15
C ILE A 45 6.94 13.08 -1.64
N LYS A 46 6.08 13.76 -2.41
CA LYS A 46 6.39 15.08 -2.95
C LYS A 46 6.70 16.09 -1.84
N ARG A 47 5.93 16.05 -0.74
CA ARG A 47 6.09 16.97 0.40
C ARG A 47 7.31 16.64 1.26
N HIS A 48 7.67 15.36 1.38
CA HIS A 48 8.76 14.90 2.24
C HIS A 48 9.85 14.21 1.41
N LYS A 49 10.20 14.83 0.28
CA LYS A 49 11.09 14.24 -0.72
C LYS A 49 12.41 13.79 -0.11
N ASP A 50 13.01 14.61 0.73
CA ASP A 50 14.32 14.35 1.33
C ASP A 50 14.30 13.20 2.36
N LEU A 51 13.15 12.94 2.99
CA LEU A 51 12.98 11.88 3.98
C LEU A 51 12.58 10.54 3.33
N LEU A 52 11.78 10.60 2.27
CA LEU A 52 11.13 9.44 1.67
C LEU A 52 11.78 8.98 0.36
N GLN A 53 12.43 9.86 -0.40
CA GLN A 53 13.23 9.49 -1.58
C GLN A 53 14.70 9.28 -1.20
N LYS A 54 14.98 8.22 -0.43
CA LYS A 54 16.34 7.65 -0.44
C LYS A 54 16.50 6.78 -1.69
N ASP A 55 17.62 6.95 -2.39
CA ASP A 55 17.95 6.20 -3.60
C ASP A 55 17.80 4.68 -3.37
N ASN A 56 17.11 4.02 -4.29
CA ASN A 56 16.84 2.56 -4.37
C ASN A 56 15.69 1.97 -3.54
N ASN A 57 14.87 2.79 -2.87
CA ASN A 57 13.70 2.27 -2.16
C ASN A 57 12.51 2.07 -3.10
N ARG A 58 11.97 0.85 -3.15
CA ARG A 58 10.66 0.58 -3.79
C ARG A 58 9.56 0.95 -2.83
N GLN A 59 8.53 1.65 -3.31
CA GLN A 59 7.39 2.07 -2.51
C GLN A 59 6.09 1.78 -3.25
N ASN A 60 5.14 1.16 -2.55
CA ASN A 60 3.81 0.90 -3.05
C ASN A 60 2.77 1.40 -2.05
N PHE A 61 1.77 2.11 -2.56
CA PHE A 61 0.68 2.66 -1.75
C PHE A 61 -0.62 1.97 -2.13
N PHE A 62 -1.36 1.51 -1.14
CA PHE A 62 -2.63 0.83 -1.35
C PHE A 62 -3.56 1.02 -0.15
N TYR A 63 -4.84 0.74 -0.35
CA TYR A 63 -5.81 0.67 0.73
C TYR A 63 -5.86 -0.77 1.26
N SER A 64 -5.65 -0.94 2.57
CA SER A 64 -5.82 -2.21 3.27
C SER A 64 -7.27 -2.34 3.73
N LYS A 65 -7.96 -3.40 3.29
CA LYS A 65 -9.32 -3.69 3.77
C LYS A 65 -9.30 -4.21 5.21
N ARG A 66 -8.32 -5.03 5.57
CA ARG A 66 -8.17 -5.59 6.93
C ARG A 66 -8.00 -4.50 8.00
N LEU A 67 -7.31 -3.41 7.64
CA LEU A 67 -6.99 -2.33 8.56
C LEU A 67 -7.86 -1.09 8.36
N ASP A 68 -8.69 -1.04 7.32
CA ASP A 68 -9.48 0.12 6.91
C ASP A 68 -8.65 1.43 6.82
N THR A 69 -7.47 1.36 6.21
CA THR A 69 -6.55 2.50 6.11
C THR A 69 -5.71 2.47 4.83
N CYS A 70 -5.07 3.60 4.50
CA CYS A 70 -4.03 3.62 3.49
C CYS A 70 -2.69 3.16 4.09
N VAL A 71 -2.03 2.27 3.37
CA VAL A 71 -0.76 1.67 3.74
C VAL A 71 0.30 2.05 2.71
N MET A 72 1.51 2.31 3.21
CA MET A 72 2.73 2.33 2.39
C MET A 72 3.54 1.06 2.69
N ALA A 73 3.85 0.30 1.66
CA ALA A 73 4.82 -0.78 1.70
C ALA A 73 6.12 -0.29 1.05
N LYS A 74 7.21 -0.28 1.81
CA LYS A 74 8.53 0.20 1.40
C LYS A 74 9.54 -0.93 1.53
N SER A 75 10.44 -1.06 0.56
CA SER A 75 11.56 -1.99 0.64
C SER A 75 12.83 -1.47 0.00
N SER A 76 13.96 -1.89 0.56
CA SER A 76 15.32 -1.61 0.10
C SER A 76 16.13 -2.89 0.17
N GLU A 77 16.27 -3.59 -0.96
CA GLU A 77 17.04 -4.84 -0.97
C GLU A 77 18.50 -4.58 -0.64
N LEU A 78 19.08 -3.48 -1.12
CA LEU A 78 20.48 -3.12 -0.87
C LEU A 78 20.75 -2.92 0.63
N ASN A 79 19.90 -2.11 1.29
CA ASN A 79 20.05 -1.76 2.70
C ASN A 79 19.46 -2.81 3.65
N ASN A 80 18.80 -3.85 3.11
CA ASN A 80 18.00 -4.79 3.88
C ASN A 80 16.95 -4.10 4.76
N GLU A 81 16.22 -3.12 4.23
CA GLU A 81 15.16 -2.44 4.98
C GLU A 81 13.80 -2.78 4.38
N TRP A 82 12.86 -3.26 5.20
CA TRP A 82 11.54 -3.66 4.75
C TRP A 82 10.49 -3.14 5.73
N GLY A 83 9.57 -2.30 5.27
CA GLY A 83 8.65 -1.61 6.16
C GLY A 83 7.24 -1.47 5.61
N ILE A 84 6.25 -1.56 6.49
CA ILE A 84 4.82 -1.38 6.20
C ILE A 84 4.29 -0.35 7.20
N TYR A 85 3.64 0.69 6.69
CA TYR A 85 3.30 1.88 7.45
C TYR A 85 1.83 2.25 7.25
N ASP A 86 1.09 2.48 8.33
CA ASP A 86 -0.21 3.16 8.30
C ASP A 86 0.03 4.66 8.09
N ILE A 87 -0.14 5.10 6.84
CA ILE A 87 0.18 6.49 6.45
C ILE A 87 -1.00 7.45 6.64
N LYS A 88 -2.20 6.92 6.93
CA LYS A 88 -3.38 7.75 7.26
C LYS A 88 -3.62 7.85 8.75
N ARG A 89 -2.98 6.98 9.56
CA ARG A 89 -3.12 6.92 11.02
C ARG A 89 -4.56 6.64 11.48
N ASN A 90 -5.31 5.91 10.65
CA ASN A 90 -6.65 5.47 11.01
C ASN A 90 -6.60 4.22 11.89
N TYR A 91 -5.56 3.39 11.71
CA TYR A 91 -5.37 2.14 12.45
C TYR A 91 -4.49 2.35 13.68
N ILE A 92 -3.35 3.03 13.52
CA ILE A 92 -2.46 3.42 14.61
C ILE A 92 -2.64 4.93 14.83
N LYS A 93 -3.34 5.31 15.90
CA LYS A 93 -3.74 6.70 16.14
C LYS A 93 -2.60 7.60 16.59
N GLN A 94 -1.64 7.02 17.32
CA GLN A 94 -0.51 7.75 17.88
C GLN A 94 0.79 7.11 17.38
N GLY A 95 1.61 7.91 16.71
CA GLY A 95 2.98 7.56 16.37
C GLY A 95 3.91 8.44 17.17
N LEU A 96 5.06 7.89 17.58
CA LEU A 96 6.17 8.64 18.14
C LEU A 96 6.74 9.54 17.02
N GLU A 97 6.14 10.72 16.82
CA GLU A 97 6.60 11.68 15.80
C GLU A 97 8.07 12.07 16.01
N GLU A 98 8.54 12.04 17.26
CA GLU A 98 9.92 12.32 17.63
C GLU A 98 10.90 11.15 17.43
N SER A 99 10.41 9.90 17.29
CA SER A 99 11.30 8.72 17.15
C SER A 99 11.47 8.21 15.71
N GLY A 100 10.82 8.85 14.72
CA GLY A 100 10.90 8.44 13.31
C GLY A 100 10.13 7.15 12.98
N LEU A 101 9.42 6.55 13.95
CA LEU A 101 8.57 5.36 13.78
C LEU A 101 7.14 5.79 13.43
N MET A 102 6.94 6.37 12.24
CA MET A 102 5.60 6.73 11.77
C MET A 102 4.75 5.47 11.58
N GLY A 103 3.72 5.22 12.40
CA GLY A 103 2.66 4.25 12.11
C GLY A 103 3.17 2.87 11.65
N ASN A 104 4.28 2.39 12.20
CA ASN A 104 4.91 1.13 11.79
C ASN A 104 4.00 -0.05 12.11
N ILE A 105 3.48 -0.70 11.08
CA ILE A 105 2.82 -2.00 11.18
C ILE A 105 3.86 -3.11 11.16
N PHE A 106 4.93 -2.91 10.39
CA PHE A 106 6.04 -3.86 10.30
C PHE A 106 7.30 -3.12 9.91
N TYR A 107 8.42 -3.50 10.51
CA TYR A 107 9.73 -3.09 10.07
C TYR A 107 10.73 -4.24 10.28
N CYS A 108 11.57 -4.49 9.29
CA CYS A 108 12.66 -5.46 9.35
C CYS A 108 13.93 -4.86 8.79
N ASP A 109 15.02 -5.07 9.53
CA ASP A 109 16.37 -4.80 9.09
C ASP A 109 17.33 -5.91 9.56
N ARG A 110 18.63 -5.64 9.50
CA ARG A 110 19.64 -6.59 10.01
C ARG A 110 19.55 -6.83 11.52
N ASP A 111 18.99 -5.89 12.27
CA ASP A 111 18.91 -5.92 13.73
C ASP A 111 17.60 -6.57 14.21
N GLY A 112 16.78 -7.06 13.28
CA GLY A 112 15.62 -7.90 13.55
C GLY A 112 14.33 -7.31 13.03
N VAL A 113 13.23 -7.55 13.75
CA VAL A 113 11.88 -7.18 13.32
C VAL A 113 11.10 -6.53 14.46
N ASP A 114 10.41 -5.44 14.14
CA ASP A 114 9.26 -4.95 14.90
C ASP A 114 8.01 -5.27 14.09
N ASN A 115 7.27 -6.31 14.50
CA ASN A 115 6.05 -6.74 13.83
C ASN A 115 4.85 -6.47 14.75
N LEU A 116 3.94 -5.61 14.30
CA LEU A 116 2.72 -5.31 15.03
C LEU A 116 1.79 -6.52 15.04
N ILE A 117 1.38 -6.93 16.23
CA ILE A 117 0.32 -7.92 16.44
C ILE A 117 -1.00 -7.19 16.32
N LEU A 118 -1.71 -7.38 15.20
CA LEU A 118 -2.90 -6.60 14.86
C LEU A 118 -4.01 -6.77 15.90
N GLU A 119 -4.21 -7.98 16.42
CA GLU A 119 -5.22 -8.24 17.45
C GLU A 119 -4.95 -7.45 18.74
N LYS A 120 -3.67 -7.22 19.07
CA LYS A 120 -3.27 -6.40 20.22
C LYS A 120 -3.49 -4.93 19.94
N ALA A 121 -3.14 -4.45 18.76
CA ALA A 121 -3.45 -3.09 18.33
C ALA A 121 -4.97 -2.81 18.37
N ASP A 122 -5.78 -3.78 17.94
CA ASP A 122 -7.25 -3.71 17.98
C ASP A 122 -7.75 -3.64 19.44
N GLN A 123 -7.18 -4.43 20.36
CA GLN A 123 -7.51 -4.39 21.80
C GLN A 123 -7.24 -3.01 22.42
N TYR A 124 -6.15 -2.36 22.02
CA TYR A 124 -5.80 -1.01 22.45
C TYR A 124 -6.42 0.09 21.57
N LYS A 125 -7.29 -0.25 20.61
CA LYS A 125 -7.94 0.69 19.68
C LYS A 125 -6.94 1.62 18.97
N GLY A 126 -5.74 1.11 18.66
CA GLY A 126 -4.66 1.85 18.02
C GLY A 126 -3.92 2.85 18.93
N GLU A 127 -4.19 2.89 20.23
CA GLU A 127 -3.55 3.77 21.22
C GLU A 127 -2.40 3.04 21.91
N LEU A 128 -1.25 3.02 21.25
CA LEU A 128 -0.10 2.19 21.62
C LEU A 128 1.03 2.96 22.34
N PHE A 129 0.90 4.28 22.48
CA PHE A 129 1.97 5.14 22.97
C PHE A 129 2.43 4.77 24.39
N ASP A 130 1.49 4.52 25.30
CA ASP A 130 1.77 4.15 26.70
C ASP A 130 1.78 2.64 26.93
N VAL A 131 1.66 1.84 25.87
CA VAL A 131 1.65 0.38 25.97
C VAL A 131 3.10 -0.11 25.88
N PRO A 132 3.56 -1.02 26.76
CA PRO A 132 4.87 -1.64 26.61
C PRO A 132 4.98 -2.46 25.31
N TYR A 133 6.12 -2.38 24.62
CA TYR A 133 6.32 -2.97 23.30
C TYR A 133 6.04 -4.48 23.26
N GLU A 134 6.41 -5.23 24.28
CA GLU A 134 6.20 -6.68 24.41
C GLU A 134 4.72 -7.08 24.37
N ASN A 135 3.80 -6.14 24.62
CA ASN A 135 2.37 -6.42 24.64
C ASN A 135 1.71 -6.33 23.27
N TYR A 136 2.39 -5.78 22.26
CA TYR A 136 1.83 -5.58 20.93
C TYR A 136 2.82 -5.74 19.77
N LEU A 137 4.11 -5.94 20.03
CA LEU A 137 5.13 -6.24 19.03
C LEU A 137 5.73 -7.62 19.26
N ASP A 138 6.08 -8.30 18.17
CA ASP A 138 6.95 -9.48 18.18
C ASP A 138 8.02 -9.38 17.06
N ASN A 139 8.88 -10.40 16.95
CA ASN A 139 9.86 -10.53 15.87
C ASN A 139 9.29 -11.12 14.56
N GLY A 140 7.97 -11.17 14.42
CA GLY A 140 7.26 -11.86 13.35
C GLY A 140 7.12 -13.37 13.56
N GLU A 141 7.72 -13.97 14.59
CA GLU A 141 7.66 -15.41 14.84
C GLU A 141 7.19 -15.72 16.26
N GLY A 142 6.57 -14.75 16.94
CA GLY A 142 6.11 -14.86 18.33
C GLY A 142 7.19 -14.65 19.40
N GLY A 143 8.41 -14.28 19.01
CA GLY A 143 9.50 -13.94 19.94
C GLY A 143 9.64 -12.43 20.20
N GLU A 144 10.62 -12.05 21.02
CA GLU A 144 10.87 -10.65 21.40
C GLU A 144 11.18 -9.78 20.17
N PRO A 145 10.54 -8.60 20.00
CA PRO A 145 10.78 -7.69 18.89
C PRO A 145 12.18 -7.06 18.99
N ARG A 146 12.72 -6.56 17.86
CA ARG A 146 14.07 -5.96 17.82
C ARG A 146 14.24 -4.77 18.75
N THR A 147 13.17 -4.01 19.00
CA THR A 147 13.18 -2.87 19.93
C THR A 147 13.49 -3.31 21.36
N LEU A 148 13.21 -4.57 21.71
CA LEU A 148 13.55 -5.15 23.00
C LEU A 148 14.81 -6.01 22.93
N LYS A 149 15.02 -6.73 21.83
CA LYS A 149 16.16 -7.64 21.68
C LYS A 149 16.57 -7.87 20.24
N THR A 150 17.80 -7.48 19.94
CA THR A 150 18.49 -7.80 18.69
C THR A 150 18.78 -9.31 18.62
N PRO A 151 18.64 -9.96 17.44
CA PRO A 151 18.94 -11.37 17.28
C PRO A 151 20.45 -11.64 17.42
N ASN A 152 20.81 -12.84 17.88
CA ASN A 152 22.21 -13.28 18.03
C ASN A 152 22.99 -13.30 16.69
N SER A 153 22.28 -13.34 15.57
CA SER A 153 22.86 -13.27 14.24
C SER A 153 22.04 -12.29 13.39
N PRO A 154 22.68 -11.43 12.60
CA PRO A 154 21.97 -10.45 11.78
C PRO A 154 20.97 -11.13 10.84
N TYR A 155 19.79 -10.53 10.70
CA TYR A 155 18.79 -11.01 9.76
C TYR A 155 19.27 -10.83 8.31
N SER A 156 19.05 -11.86 7.50
CA SER A 156 19.34 -11.82 6.07
C SER A 156 18.24 -11.08 5.29
N ARG A 157 18.57 -10.68 4.05
CA ARG A 157 17.60 -10.10 3.10
C ARG A 157 16.41 -11.03 2.85
N ASP A 158 16.69 -12.32 2.67
CA ASP A 158 15.65 -13.30 2.39
C ASP A 158 14.73 -13.49 3.59
N LYS A 159 15.27 -13.49 4.81
CA LYS A 159 14.47 -13.55 6.03
C LYS A 159 13.55 -12.33 6.12
N CYS A 160 14.08 -11.11 5.99
CA CYS A 160 13.23 -9.92 6.05
C CYS A 160 12.17 -9.89 4.94
N LYS A 161 12.54 -10.25 3.71
CA LYS A 161 11.60 -10.34 2.59
C LYS A 161 10.49 -11.35 2.84
N GLN A 162 10.81 -12.51 3.40
CA GLN A 162 9.83 -13.53 3.75
C GLN A 162 8.82 -13.02 4.78
N LEU A 163 9.30 -12.44 5.89
CA LEU A 163 8.45 -11.93 6.96
C LEU A 163 7.60 -10.74 6.47
N PHE A 164 8.19 -9.85 5.65
CA PHE A 164 7.49 -8.74 4.99
C PHE A 164 6.35 -9.21 4.10
N ASN A 165 6.60 -10.20 3.23
CA ASN A 165 5.55 -10.76 2.36
C ASN A 165 4.44 -11.43 3.17
N ARG A 166 4.77 -12.11 4.27
CA ARG A 166 3.76 -12.69 5.14
C ARG A 166 2.88 -11.61 5.77
N LYS A 167 3.46 -10.51 6.28
CA LYS A 167 2.67 -9.38 6.78
C LYS A 167 1.83 -8.73 5.68
N LEU A 168 2.35 -8.58 4.46
CA LEU A 168 1.56 -8.06 3.33
C LEU A 168 0.31 -8.89 3.07
N VAL A 169 0.41 -10.22 3.11
CA VAL A 169 -0.75 -11.12 2.94
C VAL A 169 -1.74 -10.96 4.09
N GLU A 170 -1.26 -10.79 5.32
CA GLU A 170 -2.11 -10.58 6.50
C GLU A 170 -2.97 -9.31 6.41
N ILE A 171 -2.44 -8.24 5.78
CA ILE A 171 -3.11 -6.93 5.75
C ILE A 171 -3.86 -6.63 4.44
N GLN A 172 -3.76 -7.45 3.40
CA GLN A 172 -4.45 -7.23 2.12
C GLN A 172 -5.89 -7.71 2.15
#